data_AF-A0AAE1APZ2-F1
#
_entry.id   AF-A0AAE1APZ2-F1
#
_cell.length_a   1.000
_cell.length_b   1.000
_cell.length_c   1.000
_cell.angle_alpha   90.00
_cell.angle_beta   90.00
_cell.angle_gamma   90.00
#
_symmetry.space_group_name_H-M   'P 1'
#
loop_
_entity.id
_entity.type
_entity.pdbx_description
1 polymer ?
#
loop_
_entity_poly.entity_id
_entity_poly.type
_entity_poly.pdbx_seq_one_letter_code
_entity_poly.pdbx_strand_id
1 'polypeptide(L)'
;MEPRSTASALRFSTTTVLVAVALCSLATVSWSAPSNPVCLLDNRPGSCGKWALKYFYNNKYDGCRIFFYGGCGGNENRFDTLKLCQEACEPPKSKHNVTEQSNSSYSNSSSSSSSHSSSSSSASSYANGTQLGTGSTDYVIPLGEQKIGQPAHEDVCRLPKERGPCEDYVIMWYFNSTRGLCKRFWFGGCEGNANRFENKTDCISSCLTSN
;
A
#
# COMPACT_ATOMS: atom_id res chain seq x y z
N MET A 1 -31.24 -47.86 -35.14
CA MET A 1 -31.64 -47.01 -36.28
C MET A 1 -31.70 -45.58 -35.77
N GLU A 2 -30.63 -44.82 -35.99
CA GLU A 2 -30.56 -43.36 -35.82
C GLU A 2 -30.13 -42.77 -37.17
N PRO A 3 -30.67 -41.61 -37.59
CA PRO A 3 -30.15 -40.89 -38.74
C PRO A 3 -29.40 -39.59 -38.40
N ARG A 4 -28.29 -39.43 -39.13
CA ARG A 4 -27.70 -38.22 -39.76
C ARG A 4 -26.99 -37.12 -38.93
N SER A 5 -25.67 -37.26 -38.99
CA SER A 5 -24.65 -36.23 -39.26
C SER A 5 -25.09 -35.14 -40.25
N THR A 6 -24.80 -33.86 -39.91
CA THR A 6 -23.88 -32.97 -40.65
C THR A 6 -23.57 -31.71 -39.81
N ALA A 7 -22.30 -31.47 -39.48
CA ALA A 7 -21.82 -30.14 -39.10
C ALA A 7 -20.63 -29.80 -40.00
N SER A 8 -20.81 -28.77 -40.83
CA SER A 8 -19.82 -28.24 -41.76
C SER A 8 -18.68 -27.58 -41.00
N ALA A 9 -17.45 -28.04 -41.23
CA ALA A 9 -16.23 -27.37 -40.77
C ALA A 9 -15.96 -26.13 -41.66
N LEU A 10 -15.95 -24.94 -41.07
CA LEU A 10 -15.40 -23.75 -41.73
C LEU A 10 -13.89 -23.94 -41.90
N ARG A 11 -13.43 -23.99 -43.16
CA ARG A 11 -12.00 -23.96 -43.50
C ARG A 11 -11.53 -22.52 -43.51
N PHE A 12 -10.67 -22.14 -42.57
CA PHE A 12 -9.97 -20.86 -42.63
C PHE A 12 -8.69 -21.02 -43.45
N SER A 13 -8.59 -20.24 -44.53
CA SER A 13 -7.46 -20.21 -45.46
C SER A 13 -6.20 -19.68 -44.78
N THR A 14 -5.08 -20.39 -44.91
CA THR A 14 -3.79 -20.15 -44.23
C THR A 14 -3.09 -18.84 -44.60
N THR A 15 -3.68 -18.01 -45.48
CA THR A 15 -3.13 -16.72 -45.90
C THR A 15 -3.65 -15.50 -45.13
N THR A 16 -4.62 -15.63 -44.22
CA THR A 16 -5.16 -14.50 -43.42
C THR A 16 -4.62 -14.40 -41.99
N VAL A 17 -3.79 -15.35 -41.53
CA VAL A 17 -3.20 -15.33 -40.18
C VAL A 17 -1.98 -14.40 -40.07
N LEU A 18 -1.42 -13.91 -41.17
CA LEU A 18 -0.23 -13.05 -41.16
C LEU A 18 -0.50 -11.54 -40.98
N VAL A 19 -1.76 -11.08 -40.96
CA VAL A 19 -2.05 -9.63 -40.88
C VAL A 19 -2.55 -9.18 -39.49
N ALA A 20 -2.91 -10.12 -38.60
CA ALA A 20 -3.43 -9.78 -37.25
C ALA A 20 -2.36 -9.76 -36.14
N VAL A 21 -1.07 -9.90 -36.46
CA VAL A 21 0.04 -9.80 -35.48
C VAL A 21 0.82 -8.47 -35.63
N ALA A 22 0.43 -7.60 -36.56
CA ALA A 22 1.25 -6.45 -36.98
C ALA A 22 0.88 -5.08 -36.36
N LEU A 23 0.08 -5.00 -35.27
CA LEU A 23 -0.25 -3.72 -34.62
C LEU A 23 -0.23 -3.73 -33.09
N CYS A 24 0.47 -4.67 -32.46
CA CYS A 24 0.80 -4.58 -31.04
C CYS A 24 2.26 -4.98 -30.77
N SER A 25 3.19 -4.42 -31.57
CA SER A 25 4.61 -4.77 -31.53
C SER A 25 5.55 -3.62 -31.14
N LEU A 26 5.02 -2.48 -30.66
CA LEU A 26 5.84 -1.32 -30.26
C LEU A 26 5.85 -1.00 -28.77
N ALA A 27 5.37 -1.92 -27.94
CA ALA A 27 5.70 -1.88 -26.52
C ALA A 27 6.04 -3.30 -26.05
N THR A 28 7.25 -3.75 -26.36
CA THR A 28 7.89 -4.72 -25.46
C THR A 28 8.11 -3.98 -24.14
N VAL A 29 7.10 -3.96 -23.28
CA VAL A 29 7.28 -3.60 -21.87
C VAL A 29 8.20 -4.67 -21.31
N SER A 30 9.50 -4.40 -21.36
CA SER A 30 10.52 -5.25 -20.77
C SER A 30 10.40 -5.04 -19.27
N TRP A 31 9.56 -5.84 -18.61
CA TRP A 31 9.63 -5.99 -17.17
C TRP A 31 10.94 -6.71 -16.87
N SER A 32 11.98 -5.94 -16.53
CA SER A 32 13.23 -6.48 -16.05
C SER A 32 13.00 -7.05 -14.65
N ALA A 33 12.76 -8.37 -14.58
CA ALA A 33 12.72 -9.07 -13.30
C ALA A 33 14.01 -8.79 -12.49
N PRO A 34 13.94 -8.75 -11.14
CA PRO A 34 15.11 -8.54 -10.30
C PRO A 34 16.20 -9.56 -10.65
N SER A 35 17.41 -9.10 -10.94
CA SER A 35 18.53 -9.95 -11.37
C SER A 35 19.03 -10.91 -10.28
N ASN A 36 18.69 -10.64 -9.03
CA ASN A 36 19.06 -11.45 -7.88
C ASN A 36 17.86 -12.33 -7.43
N PRO A 37 17.97 -13.68 -7.49
CA PRO A 37 16.87 -14.59 -7.14
C PRO A 37 16.44 -14.49 -5.67
N VAL A 38 17.29 -13.98 -4.78
CA VAL A 38 16.92 -13.70 -3.38
C VAL A 38 15.71 -12.78 -3.30
N CYS A 39 15.59 -11.82 -4.22
CA CYS A 39 14.53 -10.82 -4.23
C CYS A 39 13.17 -11.38 -4.66
N LEU A 40 13.14 -12.63 -5.17
CA LEU A 40 11.91 -13.33 -5.54
C LEU A 40 11.30 -14.11 -4.36
N LEU A 41 12.03 -14.25 -3.25
CA LEU A 41 11.57 -14.99 -2.07
C LEU A 41 10.66 -14.10 -1.22
N ASP A 42 9.60 -14.63 -0.65
CA ASP A 42 8.82 -13.90 0.37
C ASP A 42 9.63 -13.74 1.67
N ASN A 43 9.33 -12.72 2.49
CA ASN A 43 9.92 -12.64 3.82
C ASN A 43 9.50 -13.81 4.71
N ARG A 44 10.44 -14.35 5.49
CA ARG A 44 10.14 -15.35 6.52
C ARG A 44 10.55 -14.88 7.91
N PRO A 45 9.59 -14.44 8.75
CA PRO A 45 9.85 -13.97 10.11
C PRO A 45 10.54 -15.02 10.99
N GLY A 46 10.16 -16.30 10.90
CA GLY A 46 10.62 -17.33 11.84
C GLY A 46 10.01 -17.18 13.24
N SER A 47 10.27 -18.15 14.13
CA SER A 47 9.47 -18.34 15.35
C SER A 47 10.28 -18.34 16.66
N CYS A 48 11.55 -17.93 16.64
CA CYS A 48 12.41 -17.99 17.84
C CYS A 48 12.24 -16.83 18.84
N GLY A 49 11.35 -15.87 18.57
CA GLY A 49 11.00 -14.80 19.52
C GLY A 49 12.08 -13.75 19.77
N LYS A 50 13.23 -13.81 19.10
CA LYS A 50 14.30 -12.80 19.15
C LYS A 50 14.10 -11.77 18.05
N TRP A 51 13.06 -10.95 18.22
CA TRP A 51 12.60 -10.01 17.19
C TRP A 51 13.63 -8.91 16.91
N ALA A 52 14.11 -8.88 15.68
CA ALA A 52 14.96 -7.83 15.15
C ALA A 52 14.36 -7.23 13.88
N LEU A 53 14.46 -5.90 13.74
CA LEU A 53 14.08 -5.21 12.51
C LEU A 53 15.07 -5.59 11.40
N LYS A 54 14.53 -6.03 10.27
CA LYS A 54 15.28 -6.35 9.04
C LYS A 54 14.54 -5.77 7.84
N TYR A 55 15.21 -5.79 6.69
CA TYR A 55 14.66 -5.38 5.41
C TYR A 55 14.50 -6.58 4.49
N PHE A 56 13.50 -6.57 3.62
CA PHE A 56 13.32 -7.56 2.56
C PHE A 56 12.81 -6.85 1.32
N TYR A 57 13.08 -7.40 0.15
CA TYR A 57 12.48 -6.95 -1.08
C TYR A 57 11.08 -7.51 -1.22
N ASN A 58 10.08 -6.64 -1.37
CA ASN A 58 8.72 -7.06 -1.62
C ASN A 58 8.44 -6.94 -3.12
N ASN A 59 8.31 -8.08 -3.80
CA ASN A 59 8.06 -8.12 -5.24
C ASN A 59 6.65 -7.64 -5.62
N LYS A 60 5.65 -7.79 -4.74
CA LYS A 60 4.28 -7.31 -4.97
C LYS A 60 4.20 -5.78 -5.04
N TYR A 61 5.07 -5.11 -4.30
CA TYR A 61 5.11 -3.67 -4.14
C TYR A 61 6.43 -3.06 -4.65
N ASP A 62 7.15 -3.81 -5.47
CA ASP A 62 8.41 -3.45 -6.14
C ASP A 62 9.35 -2.56 -5.29
N GLY A 63 9.78 -3.06 -4.13
CA GLY A 63 10.67 -2.27 -3.28
C GLY A 63 11.04 -2.88 -1.95
N CYS A 64 12.09 -2.32 -1.35
CA CYS A 64 12.59 -2.73 -0.04
C CYS A 64 11.72 -2.25 1.11
N ARG A 65 11.23 -3.19 1.93
CA ARG A 65 10.35 -2.96 3.08
C ARG A 65 10.95 -3.55 4.35
N ILE A 66 10.45 -3.13 5.52
CA ILE A 66 10.88 -3.72 6.79
C ILE A 66 10.01 -4.90 7.19
N PHE A 67 10.59 -5.87 7.90
CA PHE A 67 9.87 -6.94 8.62
C PHE A 67 10.62 -7.29 9.92
N PHE A 68 9.96 -8.00 10.83
CA PHE A 68 10.59 -8.52 12.05
C PHE A 68 11.04 -9.95 11.87
N TYR A 69 12.34 -10.19 12.01
CA TYR A 69 12.91 -11.53 12.02
C TYR A 69 13.03 -12.01 13.47
N GLY A 70 12.43 -13.17 13.77
CA GLY A 70 12.39 -13.80 15.08
C GLY A 70 13.68 -14.49 15.51
N GLY A 71 14.76 -14.37 14.71
CA GLY A 71 16.11 -14.79 15.10
C GLY A 71 16.52 -16.20 14.71
N CYS A 72 15.65 -16.97 14.04
CA CYS A 72 16.02 -18.28 13.47
C CYS A 72 15.21 -18.63 12.22
N GLY A 73 15.77 -19.53 11.41
CA GLY A 73 15.18 -19.98 10.15
C GLY A 73 15.12 -18.86 9.11
N GLY A 74 13.97 -18.80 8.44
CA GLY A 74 13.73 -17.82 7.40
C GLY A 74 14.41 -18.15 6.07
N ASN A 75 14.76 -17.12 5.32
CA ASN A 75 15.48 -17.21 4.04
C ASN A 75 16.39 -15.99 3.84
N GLU A 76 17.02 -15.90 2.67
CA GLU A 76 18.03 -14.89 2.33
C GLU A 76 17.45 -13.52 1.98
N ASN A 77 16.13 -13.40 1.75
CA ASN A 77 15.50 -12.09 1.54
C ASN A 77 15.35 -11.35 2.87
N ARG A 78 16.50 -11.03 3.46
CA ARG A 78 16.67 -10.47 4.79
C ARG A 78 17.98 -9.72 4.87
N PHE A 79 17.89 -8.40 4.79
CA PHE A 79 19.00 -7.47 4.83
C PHE A 79 19.00 -6.67 6.13
N ASP A 80 20.17 -6.31 6.62
CA ASP A 80 20.29 -5.56 7.88
C ASP A 80 19.96 -4.07 7.73
N THR A 81 20.10 -3.54 6.52
CA THR A 81 19.83 -2.13 6.22
C THR A 81 19.03 -1.99 4.93
N LEU A 82 18.30 -0.88 4.82
CA LEU A 82 17.58 -0.52 3.60
C LEU A 82 18.53 -0.52 2.40
N LYS A 83 19.69 0.13 2.54
CA LYS A 83 20.68 0.26 1.48
C LYS A 83 21.14 -1.10 0.92
N LEU A 84 21.42 -2.06 1.80
CA LEU A 84 21.83 -3.42 1.38
C LEU A 84 20.72 -4.12 0.59
N CYS A 85 19.46 -3.95 0.99
CA CYS A 85 18.33 -4.48 0.21
C CYS A 85 18.24 -3.80 -1.17
N GLN A 86 18.35 -2.47 -1.21
CA GLN A 86 18.23 -1.71 -2.46
C GLN A 86 19.34 -2.07 -3.45
N GLU A 87 20.58 -2.13 -2.97
CA GLU A 87 21.73 -2.53 -3.79
C GLU A 87 21.61 -3.98 -4.29
N ALA A 88 20.94 -4.85 -3.53
CA ALA A 88 20.75 -6.25 -3.91
C ALA A 88 19.60 -6.46 -4.89
N CYS A 89 18.54 -5.64 -4.83
CA CYS A 89 17.25 -5.94 -5.45
C CYS A 89 16.65 -4.83 -6.30
N GLU A 90 16.89 -3.56 -6.00
CA GLU A 90 16.35 -2.44 -6.80
C GLU A 90 17.25 -2.22 -8.04
N PRO A 91 16.66 -1.88 -9.20
CA PRO A 91 17.45 -1.48 -10.35
C PRO A 91 18.26 -0.21 -10.00
N PRO A 92 19.47 -0.04 -10.56
CA PRO A 92 20.26 1.16 -10.33
C PRO A 92 19.46 2.35 -10.82
N LYS A 93 19.11 3.27 -9.90
CA LYS A 93 18.48 4.54 -10.25
C LYS A 93 19.43 5.24 -11.21
N SER A 94 19.03 5.39 -12.47
CA SER A 94 19.84 6.03 -13.48
C SER A 94 20.26 7.39 -12.93
N LYS A 95 21.58 7.63 -12.88
CA LYS A 95 22.08 8.98 -12.72
C LYS A 95 21.66 9.71 -13.99
N HIS A 96 20.51 10.39 -13.97
CA HIS A 96 20.30 11.45 -14.95
C HIS A 96 21.51 12.37 -14.81
N ASN A 97 22.24 12.55 -15.91
CA ASN A 97 23.31 13.52 -16.04
C ASN A 97 22.74 14.90 -15.74
N VAL A 98 22.79 15.31 -14.47
CA VAL A 98 22.78 16.72 -14.11
C VAL A 98 24.24 17.13 -14.14
N THR A 99 24.68 17.57 -15.32
CA THR A 99 25.84 18.44 -15.41
C THR A 99 25.44 19.74 -14.76
N GLU A 100 25.64 19.86 -13.46
CA GLU A 100 25.89 21.15 -12.82
C GLU A 100 26.75 20.91 -11.58
N GLN A 101 28.02 21.27 -11.73
CA GLN A 101 28.99 21.33 -10.66
C GLN A 101 28.52 22.37 -9.64
N SER A 102 28.48 21.97 -8.37
CA SER A 102 29.41 22.43 -7.33
C SER A 102 28.73 22.64 -5.97
N ASN A 103 29.22 21.83 -5.03
CA ASN A 103 29.49 22.16 -3.64
C ASN A 103 28.31 22.44 -2.69
N SER A 104 27.96 21.42 -1.91
CA SER A 104 27.87 21.62 -0.47
C SER A 104 28.42 20.41 0.28
N SER A 105 29.60 20.62 0.86
CA SER A 105 30.20 19.76 1.87
C SER A 105 29.34 19.79 3.12
N TYR A 106 28.86 18.63 3.59
CA TYR A 106 28.41 18.50 4.97
C TYR A 106 29.19 17.38 5.65
N SER A 107 30.18 17.82 6.42
CA SER A 107 31.00 17.04 7.32
C SER A 107 30.17 16.51 8.50
N ASN A 108 30.50 15.29 8.92
CA ASN A 108 30.03 14.68 10.18
C ASN A 108 30.32 15.58 11.39
N SER A 109 29.42 15.59 12.37
CA SER A 109 29.78 15.70 13.79
C SER A 109 28.68 15.15 14.69
N SER A 110 29.06 14.16 15.49
CA SER A 110 28.32 13.60 16.61
C SER A 110 28.39 14.53 17.83
N SER A 111 27.39 14.50 18.71
CA SER A 111 27.44 14.58 20.21
C SER A 111 26.05 14.99 20.75
N SER A 112 25.28 14.12 21.41
CA SER A 112 25.28 13.77 22.86
C SER A 112 24.47 14.71 23.77
N SER A 113 23.39 14.16 24.37
CA SER A 113 22.87 14.36 25.77
C SER A 113 22.36 15.78 26.18
N SER A 114 21.32 16.04 27.00
CA SER A 114 20.64 15.31 28.10
C SER A 114 19.30 16.01 28.44
N SER A 115 18.35 15.24 29.01
CA SER A 115 17.46 15.50 30.18
C SER A 115 16.87 16.88 30.50
N HIS A 116 15.56 16.89 30.83
CA HIS A 116 14.82 17.63 31.91
C HIS A 116 13.32 17.68 31.53
N SER A 117 12.27 17.64 32.34
CA SER A 117 11.95 17.24 33.72
C SER A 117 10.41 17.19 33.78
N SER A 118 9.87 16.44 34.75
CA SER A 118 8.46 16.25 35.12
C SER A 118 7.66 17.54 35.39
N SER A 119 6.34 17.57 35.13
CA SER A 119 5.33 18.19 36.01
C SER A 119 3.90 17.69 35.72
N SER A 120 3.10 17.61 36.79
CA SER A 120 1.74 17.10 36.94
C SER A 120 0.68 18.22 37.08
N SER A 121 -0.60 17.81 37.07
CA SER A 121 -1.80 18.52 37.59
C SER A 121 -2.40 19.58 36.64
N SER A 122 -3.70 19.61 36.33
CA SER A 122 -4.80 19.77 37.31
C SER A 122 -6.17 19.47 36.70
N ALA A 123 -7.07 18.95 37.53
CA ALA A 123 -8.50 18.85 37.27
C ALA A 123 -9.18 20.23 37.28
N SER A 124 -10.28 20.38 36.53
CA SER A 124 -11.35 21.31 36.86
C SER A 124 -12.67 20.82 36.26
N SER A 125 -13.56 20.51 37.20
CA SER A 125 -14.98 20.23 37.08
C SER A 125 -15.78 21.47 36.70
N TYR A 126 -16.69 21.33 35.73
CA TYR A 126 -17.90 22.15 35.66
C TYR A 126 -19.07 21.22 35.34
N ALA A 127 -19.99 21.14 36.29
CA ALA A 127 -21.33 20.60 36.12
C ALA A 127 -22.27 21.71 35.64
N ASN A 128 -23.33 21.30 34.94
CA ASN A 128 -24.65 21.92 34.70
C ASN A 128 -25.03 21.62 33.24
N GLY A 129 -26.18 21.09 32.88
CA GLY A 129 -27.41 20.75 33.57
C GLY A 129 -28.40 20.24 32.51
N THR A 130 -29.29 19.36 32.94
CA THR A 130 -30.49 18.79 32.28
C THR A 130 -31.20 19.62 31.23
N GLN A 131 -31.68 18.98 30.14
CA GLN A 131 -33.13 18.89 29.88
C GLN A 131 -33.51 17.74 28.93
N LEU A 132 -34.49 16.93 29.35
CA LEU A 132 -35.26 16.01 28.52
C LEU A 132 -36.04 16.78 27.43
N GLY A 133 -36.10 16.22 26.23
CA GLY A 133 -36.96 16.70 25.15
C GLY A 133 -37.24 15.60 24.14
N THR A 134 -38.34 14.88 24.37
CA THR A 134 -39.04 14.00 23.43
C THR A 134 -39.46 14.75 22.16
N GLY A 135 -39.41 14.12 20.99
CA GLY A 135 -40.01 14.71 19.79
C GLY A 135 -39.67 14.00 18.48
N SER A 136 -40.32 12.87 18.24
CA SER A 136 -40.51 12.29 16.91
C SER A 136 -41.57 13.10 16.17
N THR A 137 -41.24 13.70 15.02
CA THR A 137 -42.20 13.97 13.92
C THR A 137 -41.48 14.07 12.57
N ASP A 138 -41.86 13.15 11.69
CA ASP A 138 -42.08 13.28 10.24
C ASP A 138 -41.17 14.14 9.36
N TYR A 139 -40.46 13.43 8.48
CA TYR A 139 -39.82 13.95 7.27
C TYR A 139 -40.81 13.84 6.10
N VAL A 140 -41.27 14.96 5.57
CA VAL A 140 -41.94 15.03 4.25
C VAL A 140 -41.00 15.79 3.31
N ILE A 141 -40.35 15.08 2.39
CA ILE A 141 -39.65 15.68 1.25
C ILE A 141 -40.35 15.21 -0.03
N PRO A 142 -40.77 16.10 -0.93
CA PRO A 142 -41.57 15.75 -2.09
C PRO A 142 -40.80 14.89 -3.11
N LEU A 143 -41.53 13.97 -3.72
CA LEU A 143 -41.11 13.17 -4.87
C LEU A 143 -40.73 14.09 -6.04
N GLY A 144 -39.44 14.14 -6.36
CA GLY A 144 -38.91 14.93 -7.47
C GLY A 144 -37.53 14.45 -7.90
N GLU A 145 -37.54 13.50 -8.82
CA GLU A 145 -36.46 13.12 -9.76
C GLU A 145 -35.22 12.39 -9.19
N GLN A 146 -35.30 11.06 -9.27
CA GLN A 146 -34.17 10.14 -9.14
C GLN A 146 -33.16 10.36 -10.27
N LYS A 147 -32.03 11.01 -9.99
CA LYS A 147 -30.78 10.59 -10.64
C LYS A 147 -30.38 9.26 -10.03
N ILE A 148 -30.34 8.23 -10.87
CA ILE A 148 -29.90 6.86 -10.55
C ILE A 148 -28.58 6.97 -9.79
N GLY A 149 -28.66 6.77 -8.47
CA GLY A 149 -27.53 6.85 -7.56
C GLY A 149 -26.55 5.75 -7.92
N GLN A 150 -25.40 6.16 -8.46
CA GLN A 150 -24.17 5.39 -8.28
C GLN A 150 -24.05 5.09 -6.78
N PRO A 151 -23.64 3.87 -6.38
CA PRO A 151 -23.49 3.55 -4.98
C PRO A 151 -22.63 4.65 -4.36
N ALA A 152 -23.09 5.25 -3.26
CA ALA A 152 -22.29 6.18 -2.49
C ALA A 152 -20.96 5.49 -2.27
N HIS A 153 -19.92 5.93 -2.99
CA HIS A 153 -18.57 5.41 -2.85
C HIS A 153 -18.23 5.71 -1.40
N GLU A 154 -18.35 4.69 -0.54
CA GLU A 154 -18.11 4.82 0.88
C GLU A 154 -16.75 5.49 0.99
N ASP A 155 -16.75 6.71 1.53
CA ASP A 155 -15.60 7.58 1.47
C ASP A 155 -14.44 6.81 2.11
N VAL A 156 -13.51 6.36 1.28
CA VAL A 156 -12.41 5.44 1.66
C VAL A 156 -11.66 6.01 2.86
N CYS A 157 -11.62 7.33 2.96
CA CYS A 157 -10.94 8.06 4.01
C CYS A 157 -11.68 8.02 5.36
N ARG A 158 -12.96 7.64 5.39
CA ARG A 158 -13.77 7.49 6.61
C ARG A 158 -13.74 6.08 7.17
N LEU A 159 -13.32 5.09 6.39
CA LEU A 159 -13.20 3.70 6.83
C LEU A 159 -12.12 3.56 7.93
N PRO A 160 -12.24 2.59 8.86
CA PRO A 160 -11.20 2.31 9.84
C PRO A 160 -9.96 1.70 9.16
N LYS A 161 -8.80 1.72 9.82
CA LYS A 161 -7.70 0.84 9.41
C LYS A 161 -8.08 -0.61 9.71
N GLU A 162 -7.90 -1.50 8.73
CA GLU A 162 -8.13 -2.94 8.92
C GLU A 162 -6.88 -3.74 8.61
N ARG A 163 -6.39 -4.45 9.63
CA ARG A 163 -5.22 -5.32 9.53
C ARG A 163 -5.50 -6.57 8.68
N GLY A 164 -6.71 -7.11 8.75
CA GLY A 164 -7.02 -8.44 8.23
C GLY A 164 -6.49 -9.57 9.13
N PRO A 165 -6.84 -10.83 8.83
CA PRO A 165 -6.50 -12.00 9.65
C PRO A 165 -5.13 -12.62 9.36
N CYS A 166 -4.54 -12.31 8.20
CA CYS A 166 -3.24 -12.89 7.81
C CYS A 166 -2.06 -12.30 8.61
N GLU A 167 -0.94 -13.03 8.61
CA GLU A 167 0.27 -12.68 9.39
C GLU A 167 1.46 -12.26 8.51
N ASP A 168 1.23 -11.95 7.23
CA ASP A 168 2.24 -11.40 6.33
C ASP A 168 2.33 -9.88 6.48
N TYR A 169 2.88 -9.46 7.63
CA TYR A 169 2.87 -8.08 8.06
C TYR A 169 3.69 -7.15 7.15
N VAL A 170 2.99 -6.27 6.45
CA VAL A 170 3.56 -5.18 5.66
C VAL A 170 3.12 -3.82 6.19
N ILE A 171 4.01 -2.85 6.17
CA ILE A 171 3.66 -1.47 6.52
C ILE A 171 2.93 -0.83 5.34
N MET A 172 1.73 -0.34 5.62
CA MET A 172 0.90 0.45 4.73
C MET A 172 0.52 1.79 5.37
N TRP A 173 0.00 2.70 4.56
CA TRP A 173 -0.57 3.96 5.02
C TRP A 173 -2.09 3.85 5.10
N TYR A 174 -2.69 4.52 6.07
CA TYR A 174 -4.14 4.73 6.14
C TYR A 174 -4.40 6.17 6.55
N PHE A 175 -5.55 6.71 6.17
CA PHE A 175 -6.01 8.00 6.63
C PHE A 175 -6.69 7.87 7.99
N ASN A 176 -6.18 8.59 8.98
CA ASN A 176 -6.80 8.66 10.29
C ASN A 176 -7.78 9.84 10.31
N SER A 177 -9.07 9.57 10.10
CA SER A 177 -10.12 10.60 10.07
C SER A 177 -10.26 11.36 11.40
N THR A 178 -10.04 10.70 12.54
CA THR A 178 -10.06 11.35 13.86
C THR A 178 -8.97 12.41 14.01
N ARG A 179 -7.81 12.20 13.40
CA ARG A 179 -6.66 13.12 13.46
C ARG A 179 -6.48 13.94 12.19
N GLY A 180 -7.27 13.69 11.15
CA GLY A 180 -7.12 14.33 9.83
C GLY A 180 -5.75 14.12 9.19
N LEU A 181 -5.09 12.96 9.38
CA LEU A 181 -3.74 12.76 8.85
C LEU A 181 -3.42 11.30 8.47
N CYS A 182 -2.59 11.15 7.43
CA CYS A 182 -2.09 9.85 6.98
C CYS A 182 -1.05 9.26 7.96
N LYS A 183 -1.30 8.03 8.43
CA LYS A 183 -0.42 7.29 9.35
C LYS A 183 -0.06 5.93 8.80
N ARG A 184 1.06 5.38 9.25
CA ARG A 184 1.46 3.99 8.98
C ARG A 184 0.70 3.01 9.88
N PHE A 185 0.40 1.82 9.38
CA PHE A 185 -0.12 0.69 10.13
C PHE A 185 0.38 -0.65 9.55
N TRP A 186 0.23 -1.72 10.33
CA TRP A 186 0.53 -3.09 9.90
C TRP A 186 -0.70 -3.70 9.25
N PHE A 187 -0.58 -4.02 7.97
CA PHE A 187 -1.54 -4.82 7.21
C PHE A 187 -1.03 -6.27 7.15
N GLY A 188 -1.90 -7.22 7.42
CA GLY A 188 -1.58 -8.65 7.50
C GLY A 188 -1.40 -9.35 6.15
N GLY A 189 -1.61 -8.64 5.05
CA GLY A 189 -1.39 -9.16 3.69
C GLY A 189 -2.65 -9.62 2.96
N CYS A 190 -3.78 -9.78 3.67
CA CYS A 190 -5.06 -10.18 3.08
C CYS A 190 -6.25 -9.44 3.70
N GLU A 191 -7.38 -9.43 2.98
CA GLU A 191 -8.65 -8.80 3.38
C GLU A 191 -8.50 -7.31 3.74
N GLY A 192 -9.26 -6.86 4.74
CA GLY A 192 -9.38 -5.47 5.14
C GLY A 192 -10.21 -4.63 4.18
N ASN A 193 -10.06 -3.32 4.27
CA ASN A 193 -10.81 -2.35 3.49
C ASN A 193 -9.90 -1.43 2.64
N ALA A 194 -10.53 -0.50 1.93
CA ALA A 194 -9.85 0.38 0.99
C ALA A 194 -9.02 1.50 1.64
N ASN A 195 -9.14 1.76 2.95
CA ASN A 195 -8.31 2.75 3.66
C ASN A 195 -6.90 2.20 3.92
N ARG A 196 -6.20 1.92 2.82
CA ARG A 196 -4.91 1.27 2.78
C ARG A 196 -4.19 1.69 1.50
N PHE A 197 -3.18 2.52 1.67
CA PHE A 197 -2.38 3.10 0.61
C PHE A 197 -0.94 2.63 0.73
N GLU A 198 -0.25 2.53 -0.39
CA GLU A 198 1.10 2.02 -0.42
C GLU A 198 2.11 3.04 0.11
N ASN A 199 1.92 4.31 -0.25
CA ASN A 199 2.81 5.41 0.08
C ASN A 199 2.04 6.53 0.79
N LYS A 200 2.77 7.42 1.46
CA LYS A 200 2.17 8.59 2.14
C LYS A 200 1.47 9.51 1.13
N THR A 201 2.08 9.70 -0.03
CA THR A 201 1.59 10.59 -1.08
C THR A 201 0.21 10.17 -1.54
N ASP A 202 0.03 8.90 -1.89
CA ASP A 202 -1.25 8.33 -2.32
C ASP A 202 -2.35 8.58 -1.29
N CYS A 203 -2.06 8.30 -0.01
CA CYS A 203 -2.99 8.57 1.08
C CYS A 203 -3.37 10.06 1.15
N ILE A 204 -2.39 10.97 1.03
CA ILE A 204 -2.64 12.42 1.06
C ILE A 204 -3.49 12.84 -0.14
N SER A 205 -3.14 12.41 -1.36
CA SER A 205 -3.88 12.75 -2.57
C SER A 205 -5.29 12.15 -2.61
N SER A 206 -5.50 11.02 -1.94
CA SER A 206 -6.84 10.43 -1.86
C SER A 206 -7.70 11.10 -0.80
N CYS A 207 -7.12 11.55 0.32
CA CYS A 207 -7.90 11.90 1.52
C CYS A 207 -7.75 13.34 2.04
N LEU A 208 -6.82 14.13 1.50
CA LEU A 208 -6.55 15.49 1.96
C LEU A 208 -6.64 16.55 0.85
N THR A 209 -6.66 16.15 -0.43
CA THR A 209 -6.74 17.09 -1.55
C THR A 209 -8.16 17.30 -2.08
N SER A 210 -9.19 17.12 -1.25
CA SER A 210 -10.56 17.52 -1.54
C SER A 210 -10.66 19.04 -1.36
N ASN A 211 -10.58 19.79 -2.46
CA ASN A 211 -10.83 21.23 -2.49
C ASN A 211 -12.32 21.50 -2.72
#